data_AF-A0A8T2SAP9-F1
#
_entry.id   AF-A0A8T2SAP9-F1
#
_cell.length_a   1.000
_cell.length_b   1.000
_cell.length_c   1.000
_cell.angle_alpha   90.00
_cell.angle_beta   90.00
_cell.angle_gamma   90.00
#
_symmetry.space_group_name_H-M   'P 1'
#
loop_
_entity.id
_entity.type
_entity.pdbx_description
1 polymer ?
#
loop_
_entity_poly.entity_id
_entity_poly.type
_entity_poly.pdbx_seq_one_letter_code
_entity_poly.pdbx_strand_id
1 'polypeptide(L)'
;MGWRLPLRTALWTLRGKQPKATADMVRELSHRREVYSAVPCHLHIFPILKRLQSSEPERACSQNMDEEMNDFMGRKVSYSSQMCFIPEESTNSVPCYRLLSTHGDLLDPSSINELDKELCIEMYRKMVTLQVMDTIFYDAQRQGRISFYVTTIGEEAINIGSAAALNATDVVFSQYREPGVLMWRGFTLQQFANQCYGNEYDLGKGRQMPVHYGSNELNYLTVSSPIATQVPQAVGAAYGLKMDKKDACAVTYFGDGGTSEGDFHAGMNFAAVLGAPVLFICRNNGWAISTPTSEQFRSDGVAIKGQAYGVRSIRVDGNDALAVYFAVKNARKMAVEEFRPILIEALTYRVGHHSTSDDSSKYRSVDEIEYWRTRRDPVARLRMFLQSNRWWDDENEDLLRQDLRTQMMSVLHNAESKKKPGLSNLFEDVYDVIPQNLKEQEQETQAIVGKYPKDYPSDVPLD
;
A
#
# COMPACT_ATOMS: atom_id res chain seq x y z
N MET A 1 -44.61 -22.12 7.25
CA MET A 1 -43.25 -22.46 7.68
C MET A 1 -42.30 -21.99 6.57
N GLY A 2 -41.65 -20.83 6.57
CA GLY A 2 -41.39 -19.84 7.61
C GLY A 2 -39.93 -19.91 8.07
N TRP A 3 -39.00 -19.32 7.31
CA TRP A 3 -37.75 -18.74 7.85
C TRP A 3 -37.42 -17.47 7.05
N ARG A 4 -37.55 -16.33 7.73
CA ARG A 4 -37.24 -14.97 7.27
C ARG A 4 -35.82 -14.62 7.74
N LEU A 5 -34.97 -14.13 6.84
CA LEU A 5 -33.82 -13.27 7.19
C LEU A 5 -34.33 -11.84 7.45
N PRO A 6 -33.86 -11.12 8.49
CA PRO A 6 -34.09 -9.69 8.58
C PRO A 6 -32.91 -8.91 7.99
N LEU A 7 -33.14 -8.34 6.81
CA LEU A 7 -32.57 -7.06 6.40
C LEU A 7 -33.02 -5.97 7.38
N ARG A 8 -32.11 -5.08 7.79
CA ARG A 8 -32.47 -3.77 8.34
C ARG A 8 -31.64 -2.68 7.67
N THR A 9 -32.27 -2.04 6.70
CA THR A 9 -31.99 -0.68 6.26
C THR A 9 -33.33 0.03 6.31
N ALA A 10 -33.46 1.14 7.07
CA ALA A 10 -34.33 2.28 6.76
C ALA A 10 -34.48 3.27 7.93
N LEU A 11 -33.98 4.48 7.65
CA LEU A 11 -34.60 5.80 7.87
C LEU A 11 -34.68 6.42 9.27
N TRP A 12 -33.82 7.44 9.41
CA TRP A 12 -34.20 8.82 9.76
C TRP A 12 -35.58 9.22 9.22
N THR A 13 -36.50 9.59 10.11
CA THR A 13 -37.27 10.85 10.06
C THR A 13 -38.10 10.93 11.34
N LEU A 14 -37.89 11.98 12.14
CA LEU A 14 -38.91 12.82 12.79
C LEU A 14 -38.26 13.65 13.90
N ARG A 15 -38.16 14.96 13.63
CA ARG A 15 -37.96 16.01 14.64
C ARG A 15 -39.19 16.04 15.56
N GLY A 16 -38.96 16.14 16.87
CA GLY A 16 -39.90 16.79 17.79
C GLY A 16 -40.40 15.94 18.96
N LYS A 17 -39.94 16.31 20.18
CA LYS A 17 -40.54 16.09 21.50
C LYS A 17 -40.48 14.68 22.11
N GLN A 18 -39.47 14.42 22.95
CA GLN A 18 -39.61 14.24 24.42
C GLN A 18 -38.31 13.64 25.04
N PRO A 19 -37.69 14.30 26.04
CA PRO A 19 -36.55 13.76 26.76
C PRO A 19 -37.03 13.12 28.07
N LYS A 20 -37.22 11.79 28.08
CA LYS A 20 -37.34 11.00 29.33
C LYS A 20 -37.13 9.49 29.14
N ALA A 21 -37.29 8.95 27.93
CA ALA A 21 -37.08 7.53 27.66
C ALA A 21 -35.61 7.11 27.43
N THR A 22 -34.70 8.06 27.19
CA THR A 22 -33.26 7.79 26.98
C THR A 22 -32.45 7.74 28.28
N ALA A 23 -33.01 8.18 29.42
CA ALA A 23 -32.31 8.13 30.72
C ALA A 23 -32.40 6.75 31.38
N ASP A 24 -33.50 6.02 31.18
CA ASP A 24 -33.71 4.71 31.79
C ASP A 24 -32.96 3.59 31.04
N MET A 25 -32.77 3.71 29.72
CA MET A 25 -31.95 2.78 28.92
C MET A 25 -30.44 2.88 29.24
N VAL A 26 -29.98 4.05 29.67
CA VAL A 26 -28.58 4.28 30.10
C VAL A 26 -28.36 3.78 31.54
N ARG A 27 -29.39 3.80 32.38
CA ARG A 27 -29.34 3.22 33.74
C ARG A 27 -29.30 1.69 33.71
N GLU A 28 -30.04 1.06 32.80
CA GLU A 28 -30.11 -0.42 32.73
C GLU A 28 -28.86 -1.07 32.09
N LEU A 29 -28.08 -0.32 31.30
CA LEU A 29 -26.75 -0.74 30.80
C LEU A 29 -25.60 -0.49 31.80
N SER A 30 -25.83 0.33 32.83
CA SER A 30 -24.84 0.64 33.88
C SER A 30 -24.82 -0.36 35.06
N HIS A 31 -25.75 -1.32 35.11
CA HIS A 31 -25.81 -2.39 36.12
C HIS A 31 -25.28 -3.76 35.65
N ARG A 32 -24.59 -3.81 34.50
CA ARG A 32 -23.86 -5.02 34.03
C ARG A 32 -22.35 -4.83 33.92
N ARG A 33 -21.78 -3.89 34.69
CA ARG A 33 -20.33 -3.74 34.89
C ARG A 33 -19.98 -4.03 36.34
N GLU A 34 -20.03 -5.29 36.74
CA GLU A 34 -19.36 -5.78 37.95
C GLU A 34 -19.58 -7.30 38.03
N VAL A 35 -18.67 -8.06 37.42
CA VAL A 35 -18.06 -9.30 37.94
C VAL A 35 -16.96 -9.63 36.93
N TYR A 36 -15.73 -9.31 37.27
CA TYR A 36 -14.48 -10.04 36.97
C TYR A 36 -13.34 -9.13 37.45
N SER A 37 -13.20 -9.05 38.79
CA SER A 37 -12.04 -8.45 39.43
C SER A 37 -10.92 -9.49 39.55
N ALA A 38 -9.74 -9.06 39.14
CA ALA A 38 -8.41 -9.38 39.67
C ALA A 38 -8.13 -10.81 40.17
N VAL A 39 -7.32 -11.54 39.39
CA VAL A 39 -6.43 -12.59 39.90
C VAL A 39 -5.00 -12.25 39.44
N PRO A 40 -3.95 -12.39 40.29
CA PRO A 40 -2.63 -11.82 40.02
C PRO A 40 -1.91 -12.52 38.87
N CYS A 41 -1.20 -11.73 38.05
CA CYS A 41 -0.25 -12.23 37.07
C CYS A 41 0.95 -12.89 37.78
N HIS A 42 0.92 -14.21 37.87
CA HIS A 42 2.13 -15.02 38.00
C HIS A 42 2.52 -15.58 36.65
N LEU A 43 3.78 -15.38 36.28
CA LEU A 43 4.45 -16.01 35.15
C LEU A 43 4.13 -17.51 35.13
N HIS A 44 3.43 -17.96 34.08
CA HIS A 44 3.52 -19.33 33.62
C HIS A 44 3.49 -19.37 32.09
N ILE A 45 4.69 -19.51 31.54
CA ILE A 45 4.97 -20.10 30.24
C ILE A 45 4.26 -21.46 30.18
N PHE A 46 3.32 -21.65 29.25
CA PHE A 46 2.74 -22.96 28.89
C PHE A 46 2.01 -22.86 27.52
N PRO A 47 1.80 -23.98 26.81
CA PRO A 47 2.61 -24.28 25.63
C PRO A 47 1.78 -24.41 24.34
N ILE A 48 2.49 -24.29 23.22
CA ILE A 48 2.29 -25.06 21.98
C ILE A 48 0.82 -25.32 21.62
N LEU A 49 0.27 -24.43 20.77
CA LEU A 49 -0.80 -24.79 19.84
C LEU A 49 -0.43 -26.16 19.23
N LYS A 50 -1.25 -27.18 19.50
CA LYS A 50 -1.20 -28.47 18.80
C LYS A 50 -1.50 -28.19 17.33
N ARG A 51 -0.42 -27.91 16.60
CA ARG A 51 -0.31 -27.84 15.16
C ARG A 51 -0.85 -29.15 14.59
N LEU A 52 -1.55 -29.09 13.47
CA LEU A 52 -1.69 -30.26 12.58
C LEU A 52 -0.30 -30.53 12.00
N GLN A 53 0.62 -31.07 12.81
CA GLN A 53 1.79 -31.76 12.30
C GLN A 53 1.26 -33.11 11.83
N SER A 54 1.34 -33.38 10.52
CA SER A 54 1.25 -34.76 10.04
C SER A 54 2.29 -35.58 10.81
N SER A 55 1.88 -36.75 11.30
CA SER A 55 2.65 -37.56 12.25
C SER A 55 3.80 -38.35 11.61
N GLU A 56 4.13 -38.10 10.34
CA GLU A 56 5.23 -38.74 9.64
C GLU A 56 5.92 -37.76 8.68
N PRO A 57 7.26 -37.77 8.54
CA PRO A 57 7.93 -37.00 7.51
C PRO A 57 7.53 -37.55 6.14
N GLU A 58 6.72 -36.81 5.40
CA GLU A 58 6.36 -37.15 4.03
C GLU A 58 7.64 -37.22 3.19
N ARG A 59 7.88 -38.38 2.56
CA ARG A 59 8.99 -38.54 1.61
C ARG A 59 8.76 -37.58 0.45
N ALA A 60 9.77 -36.80 0.08
CA ALA A 60 9.67 -35.90 -1.07
C ALA A 60 9.25 -36.70 -2.33
N CYS A 61 8.17 -36.29 -2.99
CA CYS A 61 7.62 -37.02 -4.15
C CYS A 61 8.59 -37.11 -5.35
N SER A 62 9.73 -36.40 -5.31
CA SER A 62 10.70 -36.33 -6.40
C SER A 62 11.60 -37.57 -6.55
N GLN A 63 11.52 -38.56 -5.65
CA GLN A 63 12.48 -39.66 -5.63
C GLN A 63 12.08 -40.93 -6.39
N ASN A 64 10.84 -41.07 -6.87
CA ASN A 64 10.37 -42.28 -7.59
C ASN A 64 9.34 -41.93 -8.69
N MET A 65 9.77 -41.23 -9.74
CA MET A 65 8.93 -41.02 -10.93
C MET A 65 9.10 -42.18 -11.90
N ASP A 66 8.00 -42.71 -12.43
CA ASP A 66 8.03 -43.73 -13.47
C ASP A 66 8.60 -43.13 -14.79
N GLU A 67 9.33 -43.93 -15.57
CA GLU A 67 9.89 -43.50 -16.86
C GLU A 67 8.80 -43.26 -17.93
N GLU A 68 7.64 -43.87 -17.74
CA GLU A 68 6.48 -43.66 -18.61
C GLU A 68 5.83 -42.30 -18.33
N MET A 69 5.80 -41.44 -19.35
CA MET A 69 5.10 -40.16 -19.33
C MET A 69 3.83 -40.26 -20.15
N ASN A 70 2.73 -39.70 -19.63
CA ASN A 70 1.51 -39.54 -20.41
C ASN A 70 1.26 -38.06 -20.74
N ASP A 71 0.56 -37.84 -21.84
CA ASP A 71 0.06 -36.53 -22.23
C ASP A 71 -1.40 -36.39 -21.79
N PHE A 72 -1.62 -35.56 -20.77
CA PHE A 72 -2.96 -35.17 -20.35
C PHE A 72 -3.25 -33.76 -20.86
N MET A 73 -3.97 -33.67 -21.98
CA MET A 73 -4.46 -32.41 -22.56
C MET A 73 -3.33 -31.36 -22.76
N GLY A 74 -2.17 -31.80 -23.27
CA GLY A 74 -1.01 -30.96 -23.55
C GLY A 74 -0.03 -30.81 -22.38
N ARG A 75 -0.26 -31.51 -21.27
CA ARG A 75 0.67 -31.57 -20.12
C ARG A 75 1.30 -32.95 -20.05
N LYS A 76 2.63 -32.99 -20.22
CA LYS A 76 3.42 -34.20 -19.99
C LYS A 76 3.56 -34.42 -18.48
N VAL A 77 3.03 -35.52 -17.99
CA VAL A 77 3.04 -35.88 -16.57
C VAL A 77 3.62 -37.28 -16.43
N SER A 78 4.61 -37.43 -15.54
CA SER A 78 5.14 -38.74 -15.15
C SER A 78 4.21 -39.41 -14.15
N TYR A 79 4.07 -40.73 -14.23
CA TYR A 79 3.35 -41.51 -13.22
C TYR A 79 4.18 -41.72 -11.95
N SER A 80 3.50 -42.04 -10.85
CA SER A 80 4.10 -42.52 -9.61
C SER A 80 3.20 -43.62 -9.04
N SER A 81 3.77 -44.77 -8.75
CA SER A 81 3.11 -45.87 -8.04
C SER A 81 2.98 -45.63 -6.52
N GLN A 82 3.64 -44.60 -5.99
CA GLN A 82 3.59 -44.23 -4.58
C GLN A 82 2.57 -43.11 -4.35
N MET A 83 1.71 -43.29 -3.35
CA MET A 83 0.83 -42.22 -2.86
C MET A 83 1.68 -41.21 -2.08
N CYS A 84 1.85 -40.02 -2.65
CA CYS A 84 2.65 -38.94 -2.07
C CYS A 84 1.95 -37.61 -2.27
N PHE A 85 1.69 -36.90 -1.17
CA PHE A 85 1.18 -35.53 -1.22
C PHE A 85 2.34 -34.54 -1.41
N ILE A 86 2.07 -33.43 -2.09
CA ILE A 86 3.03 -32.33 -2.15
C ILE A 86 2.95 -31.60 -0.80
N PRO A 87 4.07 -31.45 -0.06
CA PRO A 87 4.06 -30.82 1.24
C PRO A 87 3.67 -29.34 1.14
N GLU A 88 3.15 -28.78 2.23
CA GLU A 88 2.71 -27.38 2.30
C GLU A 88 3.87 -26.39 2.13
N GLU A 89 5.08 -26.80 2.52
CA GLU A 89 6.31 -26.00 2.43
C GLU A 89 7.37 -26.73 1.61
N SER A 90 8.07 -26.00 0.75
CA SER A 90 9.27 -26.50 0.11
C SER A 90 10.40 -26.62 1.12
N THR A 91 11.31 -27.57 0.91
CA THR A 91 12.48 -27.78 1.79
C THR A 91 13.41 -26.56 1.86
N ASN A 92 13.38 -25.69 0.85
CA ASN A 92 14.11 -24.42 0.82
C ASN A 92 13.12 -23.27 0.70
N SER A 93 13.29 -22.22 1.52
CA SER A 93 12.52 -20.98 1.40
C SER A 93 13.01 -20.13 0.23
N VAL A 94 12.12 -19.28 -0.29
CA VAL A 94 12.47 -18.32 -1.34
C VAL A 94 13.51 -17.34 -0.80
N PRO A 95 14.72 -17.26 -1.41
CA PRO A 95 15.78 -16.38 -0.93
C PRO A 95 15.39 -14.91 -1.09
N CYS A 96 15.88 -14.08 -0.18
CA CYS A 96 15.66 -12.64 -0.19
C CYS A 96 16.84 -11.92 -0.86
N TYR A 97 16.62 -11.34 -2.03
CA TYR A 97 17.63 -10.60 -2.79
C TYR A 97 17.96 -9.26 -2.11
N ARG A 98 19.25 -8.98 -1.97
CA ARG A 98 19.79 -7.72 -1.42
C ARG A 98 21.15 -7.40 -2.03
N LEU A 99 21.51 -6.13 -2.11
CA LEU A 99 22.84 -5.65 -2.52
C LEU A 99 23.61 -5.08 -1.32
N LEU A 100 22.91 -4.46 -0.38
CA LEU A 100 23.47 -3.81 0.79
C LEU A 100 23.35 -4.71 2.02
N SER A 101 24.46 -4.78 2.76
CA SER A 101 24.48 -5.24 4.14
C SER A 101 23.60 -4.34 5.02
N THR A 102 23.30 -4.78 6.24
CA THR A 102 22.57 -3.94 7.20
C THR A 102 23.34 -2.69 7.65
N HIS A 103 24.63 -2.63 7.34
CA HIS A 103 25.52 -1.50 7.63
C HIS A 103 25.79 -0.62 6.39
N GLY A 104 25.10 -0.89 5.27
CA GLY A 104 25.24 -0.11 4.04
C GLY A 104 26.46 -0.48 3.18
N ASP A 105 27.12 -1.61 3.45
CA ASP A 105 28.21 -2.10 2.61
C ASP A 105 27.66 -2.90 1.42
N LEU A 106 28.27 -2.77 0.24
CA LEU A 106 27.98 -3.67 -0.87
C LEU A 106 28.44 -5.08 -0.54
N LEU A 107 27.54 -6.06 -0.72
CA LEU A 107 27.86 -7.48 -0.56
C LEU A 107 28.76 -8.00 -1.67
N ASP A 108 28.63 -7.43 -2.87
CA ASP A 108 29.57 -7.57 -3.98
C ASP A 108 30.14 -6.18 -4.32
N PRO A 109 31.40 -5.90 -3.94
CA PRO A 109 32.04 -4.63 -4.24
C PRO A 109 32.10 -4.28 -5.73
N SER A 110 32.04 -5.27 -6.62
CA SER A 110 32.11 -5.03 -8.07
C SER A 110 30.84 -4.39 -8.64
N SER A 111 29.70 -4.55 -7.95
CA SER A 111 28.41 -3.95 -8.34
C SER A 111 28.41 -2.42 -8.30
N ILE A 112 29.40 -1.80 -7.65
CA ILE A 112 29.57 -0.32 -7.65
C ILE A 112 29.66 0.24 -9.07
N ASN A 113 30.21 -0.51 -10.03
CA ASN A 113 30.40 -0.06 -11.41
C ASN A 113 29.08 0.04 -12.19
N GLU A 114 28.01 -0.57 -11.69
CA GLU A 114 26.66 -0.48 -12.28
C GLU A 114 25.83 0.64 -11.66
N LEU A 115 26.36 1.32 -10.63
CA LEU A 115 25.65 2.36 -9.89
C LEU A 115 25.96 3.74 -10.47
N ASP A 116 24.89 4.47 -10.75
CA ASP A 116 24.95 5.90 -11.04
C ASP A 116 24.89 6.67 -9.71
N LYS A 117 25.94 7.46 -9.44
CA LYS A 117 26.08 8.25 -8.21
C LYS A 117 24.94 9.23 -8.06
N GLU A 118 24.63 9.99 -9.11
CA GLU A 118 23.62 11.03 -9.10
C GLU A 118 22.24 10.43 -8.83
N LEU A 119 21.93 9.28 -9.44
CA LEU A 119 20.71 8.53 -9.17
C LEU A 119 20.61 8.07 -7.71
N CYS A 120 21.71 7.55 -7.13
CA CYS A 120 21.71 7.09 -5.74
C CYS A 120 21.49 8.25 -4.75
N ILE A 121 22.10 9.41 -5.02
CA ILE A 121 21.87 10.64 -4.24
C ILE A 121 20.43 11.11 -4.40
N GLU A 122 19.87 11.09 -5.61
CA GLU A 122 18.48 11.50 -5.84
C GLU A 122 17.49 10.59 -5.11
N MET A 123 17.67 9.26 -5.19
CA MET A 123 16.86 8.31 -4.42
C MET A 123 16.91 8.63 -2.93
N TYR A 124 18.10 8.87 -2.39
CA TYR A 124 18.26 9.24 -0.98
C TYR A 124 17.52 10.53 -0.62
N ARG A 125 17.69 11.59 -1.41
CA ARG A 125 17.01 12.88 -1.18
C ARG A 125 15.50 12.72 -1.18
N LYS A 126 14.95 11.92 -2.09
CA LYS A 126 13.50 11.65 -2.18
C LYS A 126 12.99 10.80 -1.03
N MET A 127 13.76 9.82 -0.56
CA MET A 127 13.44 9.04 0.64
C MET A 127 13.38 9.93 1.89
N VAL A 128 14.36 10.83 2.08
CA VAL A 128 14.34 11.81 3.18
C VAL A 128 13.16 12.79 3.04
N THR A 129 12.88 13.25 1.82
CA THR A 129 11.73 14.14 1.54
C THR A 129 10.42 13.47 1.94
N LEU A 130 10.22 12.21 1.59
CA LEU A 130 9.05 11.42 1.95
C LEU A 130 8.92 11.28 3.47
N GLN A 131 10.01 10.95 4.18
CA GLN A 131 10.00 10.82 5.63
C GLN A 131 9.66 12.14 6.36
N VAL A 132 10.19 13.27 5.87
CA VAL A 132 9.87 14.60 6.42
C VAL A 132 8.42 14.99 6.13
N MET A 133 7.96 14.74 4.91
CA MET A 133 6.57 14.97 4.50
C MET A 133 5.60 14.20 5.39
N ASP A 134 5.86 12.91 5.62
CA ASP A 134 5.05 12.04 6.47
C ASP A 134 4.95 12.56 7.90
N THR A 135 6.09 12.94 8.49
CA THR A 135 6.14 13.46 9.87
C THR A 135 5.27 14.71 10.01
N ILE A 136 5.41 15.65 9.08
CA ILE A 136 4.73 16.95 9.15
C ILE A 136 3.23 16.84 8.88
N PHE A 137 2.81 16.03 7.89
CA PHE A 137 1.38 15.83 7.64
C PHE A 137 0.70 14.99 8.72
N TYR A 138 1.40 14.00 9.29
CA TYR A 138 0.87 13.26 10.44
C TYR A 138 0.57 14.21 11.60
N ASP A 139 1.50 15.12 11.92
CA ASP A 139 1.29 16.13 12.97
C ASP A 139 0.17 17.12 12.62
N ALA A 140 0.07 17.55 11.35
CA ALA A 140 -1.04 18.37 10.89
C ALA A 140 -2.40 17.68 11.10
N GLN A 141 -2.47 16.37 10.88
CA GLN A 141 -3.66 15.57 11.15
C GLN A 141 -3.94 15.52 12.66
N ARG A 142 -2.93 15.32 13.51
CA ARG A 142 -3.10 15.32 14.98
C ARG A 142 -3.61 16.67 15.53
N GLN A 143 -3.32 17.76 14.83
CA GLN A 143 -3.85 19.09 15.11
C GLN A 143 -5.26 19.34 14.55
N GLY A 144 -5.84 18.38 13.80
CA GLY A 144 -7.15 18.52 13.16
C GLY A 144 -7.15 19.39 11.91
N ARG A 145 -5.99 19.74 11.35
CA ARG A 145 -5.88 20.58 10.14
C ARG A 145 -6.24 19.82 8.87
N ILE A 146 -6.01 18.51 8.86
CA ILE A 146 -6.49 17.57 7.84
C ILE A 146 -7.22 16.41 8.52
N SER A 147 -8.13 15.75 7.79
CA SER A 147 -9.04 14.76 8.38
C SER A 147 -8.41 13.38 8.61
N PHE A 148 -7.47 12.98 7.75
CA PHE A 148 -6.88 11.64 7.74
C PHE A 148 -5.45 11.68 7.18
N TYR A 149 -4.59 10.76 7.61
CA TYR A 149 -3.27 10.56 7.02
C TYR A 149 -2.75 9.14 7.22
N VAL A 150 -1.88 8.70 6.31
CA VAL A 150 -1.17 7.40 6.36
C VAL A 150 0.29 7.68 6.08
N THR A 151 1.18 7.24 6.97
CA THR A 151 2.62 7.39 6.80
C THR A 151 3.22 6.16 6.11
N THR A 152 4.38 6.34 5.49
CA THR A 152 5.15 5.32 4.78
C THR A 152 6.45 4.93 5.50
N ILE A 153 6.63 5.34 6.75
CA ILE A 153 7.85 5.11 7.53
C ILE A 153 8.21 3.62 7.57
N GLY A 154 9.39 3.29 7.07
CA GLY A 154 9.92 1.93 6.87
C GLY A 154 9.82 1.44 5.43
N GLU A 155 8.98 2.05 4.59
CA GLU A 155 8.67 1.63 3.22
C GLU A 155 9.20 2.63 2.15
N GLU A 156 10.08 3.57 2.55
CA GLU A 156 10.61 4.64 1.69
C GLU A 156 11.45 4.07 0.54
N ALA A 157 12.26 3.04 0.81
CA ALA A 157 13.08 2.39 -0.22
C ALA A 157 12.23 1.66 -1.28
N ILE A 158 11.10 1.06 -0.89
CA ILE A 158 10.18 0.43 -1.84
C ILE A 158 9.58 1.51 -2.74
N ASN A 159 9.09 2.59 -2.14
CA ASN A 159 8.50 3.72 -2.84
C ASN A 159 9.45 4.29 -3.90
N ILE A 160 10.63 4.71 -3.46
CA ILE A 160 11.56 5.47 -4.30
C ILE A 160 12.36 4.56 -5.23
N GLY A 161 12.89 3.44 -4.72
CA GLY A 161 13.68 2.50 -5.51
C GLY A 161 12.88 1.89 -6.65
N SER A 162 11.60 1.54 -6.41
CA SER A 162 10.75 1.02 -7.48
C SER A 162 10.42 2.09 -8.51
N ALA A 163 10.10 3.32 -8.10
CA ALA A 163 9.76 4.39 -9.02
C ALA A 163 10.94 4.81 -9.91
N ALA A 164 12.16 4.83 -9.35
CA ALA A 164 13.41 5.11 -10.06
C ALA A 164 13.71 4.11 -11.19
N ALA A 165 13.19 2.89 -11.08
CA ALA A 165 13.37 1.83 -12.06
C ALA A 165 12.32 1.80 -13.18
N LEU A 166 11.28 2.63 -13.08
CA LEU A 166 10.18 2.70 -14.05
C LEU A 166 10.35 3.87 -15.02
N ASN A 167 9.78 3.71 -16.21
CA ASN A 167 9.68 4.80 -17.17
C ASN A 167 8.45 5.66 -16.87
N ALA A 168 8.48 6.93 -17.29
CA ALA A 168 7.35 7.85 -17.13
C ALA A 168 6.08 7.38 -17.87
N THR A 169 6.24 6.54 -18.90
CA THR A 169 5.14 5.95 -19.69
C THR A 169 4.51 4.72 -19.05
N ASP A 170 5.14 4.12 -18.02
CA ASP A 170 4.56 2.99 -17.31
C ASP A 170 3.39 3.47 -16.44
N VAL A 171 2.29 2.72 -16.40
CA VAL A 171 1.06 3.14 -15.70
C VAL A 171 1.04 2.57 -14.29
N VAL A 172 0.89 3.42 -13.28
CA VAL A 172 0.96 3.04 -11.86
C VAL A 172 -0.44 2.94 -11.24
N PHE A 173 -0.68 1.81 -10.58
CA PHE A 173 -1.86 1.50 -9.79
C PHE A 173 -1.42 1.29 -8.33
N SER A 174 -1.65 2.29 -7.50
CA SER A 174 -1.24 2.25 -6.09
C SER A 174 -2.34 1.77 -5.16
N GLN A 175 -1.97 1.41 -3.93
CA GLN A 175 -2.91 1.09 -2.87
C GLN A 175 -3.25 2.33 -2.03
N TYR A 176 -2.26 2.90 -1.32
CA TYR A 176 -2.36 4.14 -0.51
C TYR A 176 -1.06 4.44 0.27
N ARG A 177 0.01 3.63 0.13
CA ARG A 177 1.33 3.84 0.77
C ARG A 177 2.43 4.08 -0.26
N GLU A 178 2.04 4.53 -1.45
CA GLU A 178 2.93 4.80 -2.58
C GLU A 178 3.14 6.30 -2.93
N PRO A 179 2.98 7.30 -2.02
CA PRO A 179 3.17 8.70 -2.39
C PRO A 179 4.61 9.00 -2.85
N GLY A 180 5.60 8.22 -2.44
CA GLY A 180 6.97 8.38 -2.94
C GLY A 180 7.11 8.05 -4.43
N VAL A 181 6.30 7.13 -4.96
CA VAL A 181 6.27 6.85 -6.40
C VAL A 181 5.80 8.07 -7.18
N LEU A 182 4.74 8.70 -6.69
CA LEU A 182 4.18 9.91 -7.28
C LEU A 182 5.13 11.11 -7.12
N MET A 183 5.83 11.23 -5.98
CA MET A 183 6.87 12.24 -5.72
C MET A 183 8.09 12.10 -6.64
N TRP A 184 8.51 10.86 -6.93
CA TRP A 184 9.59 10.58 -7.88
C TRP A 184 9.23 11.07 -9.29
N ARG A 185 7.98 10.85 -9.70
CA ARG A 185 7.45 11.28 -11.01
C ARG A 185 7.21 12.78 -11.14
N GLY A 186 7.43 13.57 -10.08
CA GLY A 186 7.37 15.03 -10.15
C GLY A 186 6.13 15.65 -9.52
N PHE A 187 5.30 14.87 -8.81
CA PHE A 187 4.20 15.45 -8.04
C PHE A 187 4.76 16.28 -6.88
N THR A 188 4.35 17.54 -6.84
CA THR A 188 4.92 18.52 -5.92
C THR A 188 4.37 18.36 -4.50
N LEU A 189 5.16 18.76 -3.51
CA LEU A 189 4.72 18.83 -2.10
C LEU A 189 3.45 19.70 -1.95
N GLN A 190 3.34 20.76 -2.76
CA GLN A 190 2.14 21.60 -2.78
C GLN A 190 0.91 20.84 -3.27
N GLN A 191 1.03 20.01 -4.31
CA GLN A 191 -0.08 19.19 -4.79
C GLN A 191 -0.49 18.13 -3.75
N PHE A 192 0.47 17.50 -3.06
CA PHE A 192 0.14 16.61 -1.93
C PHE A 192 -0.67 17.33 -0.85
N ALA A 193 -0.23 18.54 -0.46
CA ALA A 193 -0.96 19.35 0.52
C ALA A 193 -2.36 19.74 0.02
N ASN A 194 -2.48 20.18 -1.24
CA ASN A 194 -3.76 20.57 -1.81
C ASN A 194 -4.78 19.43 -1.76
N GLN A 195 -4.36 18.20 -2.09
CA GLN A 195 -5.20 17.01 -2.00
C GLN A 195 -5.60 16.70 -0.54
N CYS A 196 -4.64 16.71 0.40
CA CYS A 196 -4.95 16.43 1.81
C CYS A 196 -5.89 17.47 2.45
N TYR A 197 -5.80 18.73 2.03
CA TYR A 197 -6.70 19.79 2.48
C TYR A 197 -8.03 19.80 1.70
N GLY A 198 -8.11 19.12 0.56
CA GLY A 198 -9.24 19.19 -0.37
C GLY A 198 -9.54 20.64 -0.75
N ASN A 199 -8.52 21.40 -1.12
CA ASN A 199 -8.66 22.82 -1.48
C ASN A 199 -8.93 23.01 -2.99
N GLU A 200 -9.17 24.24 -3.42
CA GLU A 200 -9.50 24.58 -4.82
C GLU A 200 -8.46 24.15 -5.87
N TYR A 201 -7.22 23.87 -5.46
CA TYR A 201 -6.15 23.38 -6.34
C TYR A 201 -5.95 21.85 -6.26
N ASP A 202 -6.79 21.14 -5.52
CA ASP A 202 -6.83 19.68 -5.60
C ASP A 202 -7.35 19.25 -6.98
N LEU A 203 -6.54 18.49 -7.71
CA LEU A 203 -6.92 17.91 -9.00
C LEU A 203 -8.13 16.96 -8.85
N GLY A 204 -8.32 16.36 -7.66
CA GLY A 204 -9.47 15.55 -7.30
C GLY A 204 -10.71 16.33 -6.86
N LYS A 205 -10.67 17.68 -6.94
CA LYS A 205 -11.76 18.58 -6.57
C LYS A 205 -12.27 18.40 -5.13
N GLY A 206 -11.41 17.94 -4.21
CA GLY A 206 -11.74 17.74 -2.80
C GLY A 206 -12.73 16.60 -2.52
N ARG A 207 -12.95 15.71 -3.48
CA ARG A 207 -14.01 14.66 -3.40
C ARG A 207 -13.58 13.40 -2.66
N GLN A 208 -12.28 13.14 -2.62
CA GLN A 208 -11.71 11.92 -2.05
C GLN A 208 -11.09 12.19 -0.67
N MET A 209 -10.95 11.13 0.13
CA MET A 209 -10.25 11.19 1.41
C MET A 209 -8.79 11.64 1.21
N PRO A 210 -8.16 12.33 2.18
CA PRO A 210 -6.72 12.59 2.13
C PRO A 210 -5.91 11.31 1.86
N VAL A 211 -4.77 11.44 1.17
CA VAL A 211 -3.90 10.33 0.74
C VAL A 211 -4.44 9.55 -0.47
N HIS A 212 -5.62 9.88 -0.98
CA HIS A 212 -6.12 9.34 -2.24
C HIS A 212 -5.61 10.12 -3.45
N TYR A 213 -4.29 10.14 -3.62
CA TYR A 213 -3.64 10.88 -4.69
C TYR A 213 -3.89 10.24 -6.07
N GLY A 214 -3.80 11.06 -7.12
CA GLY A 214 -3.89 10.65 -8.52
C GLY A 214 -3.32 11.72 -9.44
N SER A 215 -2.78 11.31 -10.58
CA SER A 215 -2.34 12.24 -11.63
C SER A 215 -2.32 11.55 -12.99
N ASN A 216 -3.19 12.01 -13.88
CA ASN A 216 -3.21 11.54 -15.27
C ASN A 216 -1.92 11.92 -16.01
N GLU A 217 -1.39 13.13 -15.76
CA GLU A 217 -0.14 13.61 -16.37
C GLU A 217 1.05 12.71 -16.01
N LEU A 218 1.07 12.17 -14.79
CA LEU A 218 2.15 11.33 -14.28
C LEU A 218 1.88 9.83 -14.44
N ASN A 219 0.90 9.44 -15.26
CA ASN A 219 0.47 8.06 -15.47
C ASN A 219 0.25 7.30 -14.14
N TYR A 220 -0.40 7.96 -13.17
CA TYR A 220 -0.66 7.43 -11.85
C TYR A 220 -2.17 7.45 -11.59
N LEU A 221 -2.77 6.25 -11.55
CA LEU A 221 -4.20 6.12 -11.34
C LEU A 221 -4.58 6.60 -9.92
N THR A 222 -5.68 7.32 -9.82
CA THR A 222 -6.23 7.77 -8.54
C THR A 222 -6.48 6.59 -7.60
N VAL A 223 -5.93 6.70 -6.40
CA VAL A 223 -6.14 5.74 -5.31
C VAL A 223 -7.63 5.60 -4.96
N SER A 224 -8.04 4.37 -4.66
CA SER A 224 -9.34 4.08 -4.04
C SER A 224 -9.16 3.27 -2.76
N SER A 225 -10.09 3.42 -1.81
CA SER A 225 -10.03 2.72 -0.52
C SER A 225 -10.21 1.18 -0.62
N PRO A 226 -11.11 0.66 -1.49
CA PRO A 226 -11.30 -0.79 -1.65
C PRO A 226 -10.01 -1.53 -2.02
N ILE A 227 -9.60 -2.45 -1.15
CA ILE A 227 -8.32 -3.16 -1.24
C ILE A 227 -8.31 -4.10 -2.45
N ALA A 228 -7.15 -4.18 -3.11
CA ALA A 228 -6.85 -5.07 -4.24
C ALA A 228 -7.64 -4.84 -5.53
N THR A 229 -8.67 -4.00 -5.54
CA THR A 229 -9.46 -3.67 -6.76
C THR A 229 -8.61 -3.16 -7.92
N GLN A 230 -7.51 -2.46 -7.62
CA GLN A 230 -6.56 -1.94 -8.60
C GLN A 230 -5.72 -3.05 -9.26
N VAL A 231 -5.61 -4.24 -8.65
CA VAL A 231 -4.78 -5.36 -9.15
C VAL A 231 -5.29 -5.87 -10.50
N PRO A 232 -6.55 -6.33 -10.67
CA PRO A 232 -7.04 -6.75 -11.98
C PRO A 232 -7.20 -5.58 -12.96
N GLN A 233 -7.43 -4.34 -12.48
CA GLN A 233 -7.48 -3.15 -13.33
C GLN A 233 -6.12 -2.89 -14.00
N ALA A 234 -5.02 -3.04 -13.25
CA ALA A 234 -3.67 -2.92 -13.79
C ALA A 234 -3.38 -3.99 -14.86
N VAL A 235 -3.91 -5.20 -14.69
CA VAL A 235 -3.80 -6.27 -15.70
C VAL A 235 -4.53 -5.90 -16.98
N GLY A 236 -5.74 -5.34 -16.88
CA GLY A 236 -6.49 -4.84 -18.02
C GLY A 236 -5.73 -3.73 -18.77
N ALA A 237 -5.17 -2.76 -18.04
CA ALA A 237 -4.35 -1.69 -18.62
C ALA A 237 -3.08 -2.23 -19.29
N ALA A 238 -2.35 -3.14 -18.63
CA ALA A 238 -1.18 -3.80 -19.21
C ALA A 238 -1.52 -4.57 -20.49
N TYR A 239 -2.65 -5.28 -20.50
CA TYR A 239 -3.10 -5.99 -21.69
C TYR A 239 -3.43 -5.02 -22.84
N GLY A 240 -4.06 -3.87 -22.54
CA GLY A 240 -4.25 -2.78 -23.49
C GLY A 240 -2.93 -2.26 -24.07
N LEU A 241 -1.94 -1.97 -23.21
CA LEU A 241 -0.60 -1.52 -23.65
C LEU A 241 0.08 -2.54 -24.59
N LYS A 242 -0.07 -3.84 -24.29
CA LYS A 242 0.40 -4.92 -25.16
C LYS A 242 -0.31 -4.94 -26.51
N MET A 243 -1.64 -4.82 -26.53
CA MET A 243 -2.42 -4.77 -27.78
C MET A 243 -2.02 -3.58 -28.65
N ASP A 244 -1.76 -2.44 -28.02
CA ASP A 244 -1.30 -1.21 -28.66
C ASP A 244 0.21 -1.21 -28.99
N LYS A 245 0.92 -2.29 -28.68
CA LYS A 245 2.37 -2.47 -28.90
C LYS A 245 3.20 -1.34 -28.29
N LYS A 246 2.82 -0.86 -27.11
CA LYS A 246 3.58 0.15 -26.36
C LYS A 246 4.77 -0.48 -25.67
N ASP A 247 5.89 0.22 -25.64
CA ASP A 247 7.05 -0.10 -24.77
C ASP A 247 6.80 0.38 -23.34
N ALA A 248 5.74 -0.15 -22.73
CA ALA A 248 5.29 0.23 -21.40
C ALA A 248 4.64 -0.96 -20.70
N CYS A 249 4.73 -0.97 -19.37
CA CYS A 249 4.01 -1.91 -18.52
C CYS A 249 3.03 -1.19 -17.60
N ALA A 250 2.09 -1.95 -17.01
CA ALA A 250 1.39 -1.49 -15.82
C ALA A 250 2.13 -1.99 -14.56
N VAL A 251 2.04 -1.24 -13.47
CA VAL A 251 2.61 -1.60 -12.18
C VAL A 251 1.52 -1.47 -11.14
N THR A 252 1.28 -2.51 -10.36
CA THR A 252 0.31 -2.49 -9.26
C THR A 252 0.99 -2.79 -7.93
N TYR A 253 0.72 -1.92 -6.95
CA TYR A 253 1.18 -2.07 -5.58
C TYR A 253 0.06 -2.55 -4.67
N PHE A 254 0.40 -3.41 -3.71
CA PHE A 254 -0.52 -3.90 -2.69
C PHE A 254 0.24 -4.42 -1.48
N GLY A 255 -0.36 -4.38 -0.30
CA GLY A 255 0.20 -4.97 0.92
C GLY A 255 0.01 -6.49 0.99
N ASP A 256 0.73 -7.16 1.90
CA ASP A 256 0.55 -8.59 2.21
C ASP A 256 -0.91 -8.95 2.53
N GLY A 257 -1.61 -8.06 3.26
CA GLY A 257 -3.04 -8.17 3.53
C GLY A 257 -3.91 -8.25 2.26
N GLY A 258 -3.60 -7.44 1.25
CA GLY A 258 -4.34 -7.38 0.00
C GLY A 258 -4.23 -8.66 -0.85
N THR A 259 -3.25 -9.53 -0.56
CA THR A 259 -3.11 -10.82 -1.24
C THR A 259 -4.16 -11.86 -0.86
N SER A 260 -4.98 -11.55 0.14
CA SER A 260 -6.09 -12.41 0.58
C SER A 260 -7.44 -11.97 0.00
N GLU A 261 -7.50 -10.86 -0.73
CA GLU A 261 -8.70 -10.46 -1.48
C GLU A 261 -8.86 -11.30 -2.76
N GLY A 262 -10.11 -11.51 -3.18
CA GLY A 262 -10.42 -12.26 -4.41
C GLY A 262 -9.82 -11.63 -5.68
N ASP A 263 -9.71 -10.30 -5.70
CA ASP A 263 -9.16 -9.56 -6.83
C ASP A 263 -7.66 -9.82 -7.06
N PHE A 264 -6.90 -10.17 -6.01
CA PHE A 264 -5.52 -10.62 -6.17
C PHE A 264 -5.45 -11.93 -6.97
N HIS A 265 -6.29 -12.91 -6.64
CA HIS A 265 -6.39 -14.17 -7.38
C HIS A 265 -6.79 -13.93 -8.84
N ALA A 266 -7.81 -13.10 -9.07
CA ALA A 266 -8.27 -12.75 -10.40
C ALA A 266 -7.16 -12.10 -11.24
N GLY A 267 -6.48 -11.08 -10.69
CA GLY A 267 -5.41 -10.37 -11.38
C GLY A 267 -4.21 -11.28 -11.72
N MET A 268 -3.73 -12.08 -10.76
CA MET A 268 -2.61 -12.99 -10.98
C MET A 268 -2.90 -13.99 -12.11
N ASN A 269 -4.08 -14.61 -12.09
CA ASN A 269 -4.45 -15.60 -13.11
C ASN A 269 -4.65 -14.96 -14.49
N PHE A 270 -5.38 -13.83 -14.58
CA PHE A 270 -5.59 -13.14 -15.86
C PHE A 270 -4.27 -12.69 -16.48
N ALA A 271 -3.35 -12.14 -15.67
CA ALA A 271 -2.07 -11.68 -16.18
C ALA A 271 -1.22 -12.82 -16.75
N ALA A 272 -1.22 -13.98 -16.10
CA ALA A 272 -0.51 -15.16 -16.56
C ALA A 272 -1.08 -15.68 -17.89
N VAL A 273 -2.41 -15.88 -17.95
CA VAL A 273 -3.09 -16.42 -19.13
C VAL A 273 -2.98 -15.48 -20.33
N LEU A 274 -3.12 -14.17 -20.11
CA LEU A 274 -3.08 -13.17 -21.18
C LEU A 274 -1.65 -12.76 -21.58
N GLY A 275 -0.64 -13.17 -20.80
CA GLY A 275 0.73 -12.68 -20.94
C GLY A 275 0.76 -11.15 -20.89
N ALA A 276 0.19 -10.57 -19.84
CA ALA A 276 0.13 -9.12 -19.68
C ALA A 276 1.47 -8.58 -19.16
N PRO A 277 2.02 -7.48 -19.72
CA PRO A 277 3.23 -6.82 -19.21
C PRO A 277 2.90 -6.04 -17.93
N VAL A 278 2.79 -6.74 -16.81
CA VAL A 278 2.41 -6.17 -15.51
C VAL A 278 3.40 -6.55 -14.42
N LEU A 279 3.76 -5.58 -13.58
CA LEU A 279 4.53 -5.81 -12.36
C LEU A 279 3.60 -5.79 -11.15
N PHE A 280 3.59 -6.88 -10.40
CA PHE A 280 2.91 -6.98 -9.12
C PHE A 280 3.93 -6.72 -8.01
N ILE A 281 3.83 -5.59 -7.31
CA ILE A 281 4.74 -5.22 -6.22
C ILE A 281 4.00 -5.37 -4.89
N CYS A 282 4.26 -6.48 -4.21
CA CYS A 282 3.74 -6.74 -2.88
C CYS A 282 4.66 -6.15 -1.81
N ARG A 283 4.14 -5.20 -1.03
CA ARG A 283 4.78 -4.70 0.19
C ARG A 283 4.39 -5.59 1.36
N ASN A 284 5.22 -6.57 1.68
CA ASN A 284 5.01 -7.41 2.83
C ASN A 284 5.68 -6.76 4.04
N ASN A 285 4.89 -6.00 4.81
CA ASN A 285 5.38 -5.23 5.95
C ASN A 285 5.05 -5.89 7.30
N GLY A 286 4.56 -7.13 7.25
CA GLY A 286 4.23 -7.98 8.38
C GLY A 286 2.82 -7.80 8.96
N TRP A 287 2.06 -6.77 8.53
CA TRP A 287 0.84 -6.36 9.23
C TRP A 287 -0.26 -5.76 8.32
N ALA A 288 -1.45 -6.35 8.36
CA ALA A 288 -2.69 -5.77 7.85
C ALA A 288 -3.52 -5.17 9.00
N ILE A 289 -3.43 -3.84 9.19
CA ILE A 289 -3.95 -3.15 10.40
C ILE A 289 -3.36 -3.80 11.66
N SER A 290 -4.11 -4.66 12.35
CA SER A 290 -3.72 -5.40 13.55
C SER A 290 -3.44 -6.88 13.33
N THR A 291 -3.66 -7.39 12.11
CA THR A 291 -3.50 -8.80 11.77
C THR A 291 -2.07 -9.07 11.31
N PRO A 292 -1.29 -9.91 12.03
CA PRO A 292 0.05 -10.30 11.59
C PRO A 292 -0.02 -11.28 10.41
N THR A 293 1.07 -11.39 9.64
CA THR A 293 1.14 -12.32 8.49
C THR A 293 0.90 -13.78 8.85
N SER A 294 1.20 -14.18 10.09
CA SER A 294 0.93 -15.53 10.62
C SER A 294 -0.55 -15.89 10.72
N GLU A 295 -1.43 -14.87 10.75
CA GLU A 295 -2.88 -14.98 10.66
C GLU A 295 -3.41 -14.64 9.25
N GLN A 296 -2.56 -14.09 8.39
CA GLN A 296 -2.92 -13.69 7.03
C GLN A 296 -2.79 -14.83 6.01
N PHE A 297 -1.70 -15.58 6.05
CA PHE A 297 -1.45 -16.73 5.18
C PHE A 297 -0.47 -17.73 5.80
N ARG A 298 -0.41 -18.93 5.22
CA ARG A 298 0.51 -20.02 5.62
C ARG A 298 1.62 -20.32 4.61
N SER A 299 1.56 -19.71 3.43
CA SER A 299 2.61 -19.85 2.42
C SER A 299 3.92 -19.22 2.89
N ASP A 300 5.05 -19.64 2.32
CA ASP A 300 6.33 -18.94 2.43
C ASP A 300 6.23 -17.57 1.73
N GLY A 301 5.64 -16.61 2.43
CA GLY A 301 5.34 -15.28 1.93
C GLY A 301 4.43 -15.28 0.71
N VAL A 302 4.59 -14.23 -0.08
CA VAL A 302 3.79 -13.94 -1.28
C VAL A 302 4.51 -14.39 -2.54
N ALA A 303 5.86 -14.35 -2.58
CA ALA A 303 6.62 -14.70 -3.79
C ALA A 303 6.26 -16.09 -4.33
N ILE A 304 6.11 -17.08 -3.44
CA ILE A 304 5.76 -18.47 -3.81
C ILE A 304 4.38 -18.58 -4.48
N LYS A 305 3.45 -17.67 -4.18
CA LYS A 305 2.11 -17.66 -4.80
C LYS A 305 2.21 -17.46 -6.30
N GLY A 306 3.19 -16.69 -6.81
CA GLY A 306 3.37 -16.50 -8.25
C GLY A 306 3.67 -17.80 -8.99
N GLN A 307 4.43 -18.72 -8.39
CA GLN A 307 4.70 -20.03 -8.98
C GLN A 307 3.41 -20.81 -9.25
N ALA A 308 2.44 -20.73 -8.34
CA ALA A 308 1.15 -21.40 -8.49
C ALA A 308 0.32 -20.88 -9.69
N TYR A 309 0.55 -19.63 -10.12
CA TYR A 309 -0.09 -19.03 -11.30
C TYR A 309 0.77 -19.10 -12.57
N GLY A 310 1.99 -19.65 -12.51
CA GLY A 310 2.94 -19.58 -13.62
C GLY A 310 3.55 -18.19 -13.84
N VAL A 311 3.56 -17.35 -12.80
CA VAL A 311 4.14 -16.01 -12.79
C VAL A 311 5.56 -16.08 -12.22
N ARG A 312 6.54 -15.45 -12.89
CA ARG A 312 7.90 -15.38 -12.35
C ARG A 312 7.89 -14.48 -11.11
N SER A 313 8.56 -14.93 -10.05
CA SER A 313 8.57 -14.23 -8.78
C SER A 313 9.98 -14.00 -8.23
N ILE A 314 10.16 -12.91 -7.50
CA ILE A 314 11.34 -12.65 -6.69
C ILE A 314 10.93 -12.09 -5.33
N ARG A 315 11.69 -12.43 -4.29
CA ARG A 315 11.63 -11.79 -2.98
C ARG A 315 12.84 -10.89 -2.82
N VAL A 316 12.62 -9.66 -2.37
CA VAL A 316 13.64 -8.62 -2.22
C VAL A 316 13.61 -8.03 -0.82
N ASP A 317 14.77 -7.60 -0.33
CA ASP A 317 14.89 -6.80 0.88
C ASP A 317 14.34 -5.40 0.58
N GLY A 318 13.12 -5.14 1.03
CA GLY A 318 12.39 -3.91 0.76
C GLY A 318 13.00 -2.68 1.42
N ASN A 319 13.91 -2.86 2.38
CA ASN A 319 14.61 -1.72 2.99
C ASN A 319 15.88 -1.35 2.20
N ASP A 320 16.22 -2.10 1.14
CA ASP A 320 17.44 -1.95 0.35
C ASP A 320 17.05 -1.27 -0.97
N ALA A 321 17.21 0.05 -1.01
CA ALA A 321 16.79 0.85 -2.17
C ALA A 321 17.46 0.39 -3.46
N LEU A 322 18.71 -0.09 -3.40
CA LEU A 322 19.42 -0.58 -4.58
C LEU A 322 18.86 -1.93 -5.03
N ALA A 323 18.58 -2.84 -4.10
CA ALA A 323 17.95 -4.12 -4.42
C ALA A 323 16.55 -3.97 -5.03
N VAL A 324 15.73 -3.08 -4.45
CA VAL A 324 14.42 -2.75 -5.01
C VAL A 324 14.58 -2.19 -6.43
N TYR A 325 15.47 -1.21 -6.62
CA TYR A 325 15.72 -0.60 -7.93
C TYR A 325 16.12 -1.64 -8.98
N PHE A 326 17.13 -2.47 -8.72
CA PHE A 326 17.56 -3.46 -9.71
C PHE A 326 16.52 -4.55 -9.95
N ALA A 327 15.82 -5.02 -8.92
CA ALA A 327 14.77 -6.02 -9.10
C ALA A 327 13.63 -5.47 -9.97
N VAL A 328 13.17 -4.25 -9.72
CA VAL A 328 12.11 -3.62 -10.51
C VAL A 328 12.60 -3.29 -11.93
N LYS A 329 13.83 -2.82 -12.10
CA LYS A 329 14.41 -2.51 -13.41
C LYS A 329 14.48 -3.75 -14.30
N ASN A 330 14.97 -4.87 -13.76
CA ASN A 330 15.01 -6.14 -14.47
C ASN A 330 13.61 -6.71 -14.70
N ALA A 331 12.72 -6.60 -13.72
CA ALA A 331 11.33 -7.04 -13.86
C ALA A 331 10.59 -6.27 -14.95
N ARG A 332 10.73 -4.94 -15.00
CA ARG A 332 10.15 -4.08 -16.05
C ARG A 332 10.63 -4.53 -17.43
N LYS A 333 11.95 -4.71 -17.58
CA LYS A 333 12.55 -5.20 -18.83
C LYS A 333 11.93 -6.52 -19.27
N MET A 334 11.91 -7.52 -18.39
CA MET A 334 11.30 -8.83 -18.69
C MET A 334 9.81 -8.72 -19.03
N ALA A 335 9.07 -7.90 -18.29
CA ALA A 335 7.62 -7.79 -18.49
C ALA A 335 7.28 -7.23 -19.86
N VAL A 336 8.02 -6.21 -20.31
CA VAL A 336 7.78 -5.57 -21.62
C VAL A 336 8.36 -6.40 -22.77
N GLU A 337 9.57 -6.94 -22.64
CA GLU A 337 10.24 -7.70 -23.71
C GLU A 337 9.63 -9.10 -23.91
N GLU A 338 9.20 -9.78 -22.84
CA GLU A 338 8.72 -11.15 -22.90
C GLU A 338 7.18 -11.26 -22.82
N PHE A 339 6.47 -10.16 -22.62
CA PHE A 339 5.02 -10.12 -22.35
C PHE A 339 4.63 -11.07 -21.22
N ARG A 340 5.33 -10.95 -20.09
CA ARG A 340 5.10 -11.81 -18.92
C ARG A 340 4.85 -10.97 -17.66
N PRO A 341 3.88 -11.37 -16.83
CA PRO A 341 3.78 -10.78 -15.50
C PRO A 341 4.97 -11.16 -14.63
N ILE A 342 5.36 -10.26 -13.73
CA ILE A 342 6.36 -10.50 -12.70
C ILE A 342 5.80 -10.14 -11.33
N LEU A 343 6.02 -10.99 -10.33
CA LEU A 343 5.69 -10.74 -8.93
C LEU A 343 6.95 -10.42 -8.12
N ILE A 344 6.93 -9.30 -7.41
CA ILE A 344 7.99 -8.86 -6.52
C ILE A 344 7.41 -8.79 -5.11
N GLU A 345 7.91 -9.62 -4.20
CA GLU A 345 7.64 -9.50 -2.77
C GLU A 345 8.78 -8.69 -2.12
N ALA A 346 8.49 -7.45 -1.75
CA ALA A 346 9.40 -6.62 -0.98
C ALA A 346 9.12 -6.78 0.51
N LEU A 347 10.06 -7.43 1.23
CA LEU A 347 9.97 -7.60 2.67
C LEU A 347 10.42 -6.33 3.39
N THR A 348 9.58 -5.81 4.26
CA THR A 348 9.85 -4.60 5.03
C THR A 348 9.14 -4.67 6.38
N TYR A 349 9.07 -3.56 7.10
CA TYR A 349 8.32 -3.45 8.34
C TYR A 349 7.59 -2.12 8.44
N ARG A 350 6.32 -2.17 8.83
CA ARG A 350 5.50 -0.98 9.03
C ARG A 350 5.83 -0.31 10.37
N VAL A 351 6.80 0.60 10.39
CA VAL A 351 7.23 1.27 11.63
C VAL A 351 6.13 2.16 12.21
N GLY A 352 5.43 2.91 11.34
CA GLY A 352 4.30 3.74 11.74
C GLY A 352 3.05 2.95 12.12
N HIS A 353 2.05 3.63 12.67
CA HIS A 353 0.69 3.10 12.79
C HIS A 353 0.11 2.78 11.40
N HIS A 354 -0.97 2.00 11.35
CA HIS A 354 -1.67 1.73 10.09
C HIS A 354 -2.18 3.02 9.44
N SER A 355 -2.71 3.94 10.25
CA SER A 355 -3.15 5.27 9.84
C SER A 355 -3.26 6.15 11.08
N THR A 356 -3.65 7.40 10.91
CA THR A 356 -3.99 8.29 12.02
C THR A 356 -5.20 7.82 12.85
N SER A 357 -5.94 6.82 12.40
CA SER A 357 -7.08 6.22 13.11
C SER A 357 -6.69 4.97 13.89
N ASP A 358 -5.43 4.55 13.83
CA ASP A 358 -4.90 3.35 14.46
C ASP A 358 -3.96 3.68 15.63
N ASP A 359 -3.89 2.77 16.60
CA ASP A 359 -2.92 2.79 17.68
C ASP A 359 -2.29 1.40 17.78
N SER A 360 -1.10 1.30 17.20
CA SER A 360 -0.43 0.02 17.08
C SER A 360 0.23 -0.51 18.34
N SER A 361 0.33 0.32 19.39
CA SER A 361 0.87 -0.12 20.68
C SER A 361 -0.02 -1.19 21.36
N LYS A 362 -1.27 -1.32 20.91
CA LYS A 362 -2.24 -2.29 21.42
C LYS A 362 -2.02 -3.73 20.96
N TYR A 363 -1.28 -3.93 19.87
CA TYR A 363 -1.13 -5.25 19.24
C TYR A 363 0.28 -5.55 18.72
N ARG A 364 1.23 -4.61 18.86
CA ARG A 364 2.66 -4.82 18.53
C ARG A 364 3.53 -4.40 19.70
N SER A 365 4.64 -5.09 19.88
CA SER A 365 5.58 -4.72 20.94
C SER A 365 6.35 -3.44 20.56
N VAL A 366 6.63 -2.60 21.55
CA VAL A 366 7.42 -1.38 21.35
C VAL A 366 8.85 -1.73 20.92
N ASP A 367 9.43 -2.78 21.49
CA ASP A 367 10.78 -3.25 21.18
C ASP A 367 10.93 -3.68 19.71
N GLU A 368 9.93 -4.37 19.16
CA GLU A 368 9.89 -4.74 17.74
C GLU A 368 9.86 -3.49 16.85
N ILE A 369 8.97 -2.52 17.14
CA ILE A 369 8.88 -1.28 16.37
C ILE A 369 10.21 -0.50 16.43
N GLU A 370 10.81 -0.39 17.61
CA GLU A 370 12.06 0.36 17.80
C GLU A 370 13.25 -0.31 17.13
N TYR A 371 13.30 -1.65 17.14
CA TYR A 371 14.30 -2.41 16.38
C TYR A 371 14.25 -2.06 14.89
N TRP A 372 13.06 -2.08 14.29
CA TRP A 372 12.92 -1.76 12.86
C TRP A 372 13.20 -0.29 12.57
N ARG A 373 12.76 0.62 13.44
CA ARG A 373 13.00 2.07 13.32
C ARG A 373 14.48 2.43 13.37
N THR A 374 15.28 1.75 14.19
CA THR A 374 16.68 2.18 14.45
C THR A 374 17.73 1.29 13.80
N ARG A 375 17.48 -0.02 13.69
CA ARG A 375 18.46 -1.01 13.21
C ARG A 375 18.23 -1.45 11.77
N ARG A 376 17.08 -1.11 11.20
CA ARG A 376 16.66 -1.55 9.86
C ARG A 376 16.03 -0.43 9.02
N ASP A 377 16.27 0.82 9.37
CA ASP A 377 15.77 1.97 8.60
C ASP A 377 16.36 2.01 7.18
N PRO A 378 15.53 1.98 6.11
CA PRO A 378 16.00 2.10 4.74
C PRO A 378 16.76 3.40 4.45
N VAL A 379 16.35 4.51 5.06
CA VAL A 379 16.97 5.83 4.86
C VAL A 379 18.38 5.82 5.45
N ALA A 380 18.53 5.39 6.70
CA ALA A 380 19.82 5.23 7.33
C ALA A 380 20.74 4.27 6.56
N ARG A 381 20.21 3.16 6.05
CA ARG A 381 21.01 2.19 5.27
C ARG A 381 21.59 2.82 4.00
N LEU A 382 20.78 3.53 3.22
CA LEU A 382 21.28 4.19 2.01
C LEU A 382 22.25 5.33 2.35
N ARG A 383 22.01 6.09 3.44
CA ARG A 383 22.96 7.11 3.92
C ARG A 383 24.34 6.53 4.20
N MET A 384 24.41 5.44 4.95
CA MET A 384 25.69 4.78 5.28
C MET A 384 26.45 4.37 4.02
N PHE A 385 25.74 3.82 3.02
CA PHE A 385 26.30 3.49 1.72
C PHE A 385 26.85 4.73 1.00
N LEU A 386 26.10 5.83 0.96
CA LEU A 386 26.56 7.05 0.29
C LEU A 386 27.77 7.68 1.01
N GLN A 387 27.77 7.67 2.34
CA GLN A 387 28.86 8.22 3.14
C GLN A 387 30.15 7.38 3.00
N SER A 388 30.05 6.05 2.99
CA SER A 388 31.22 5.17 2.80
C SER A 388 31.89 5.38 1.43
N ASN A 389 31.10 5.76 0.42
CA ASN A 389 31.59 6.11 -0.92
C ASN A 389 31.96 7.60 -1.10
N ARG A 390 31.85 8.43 -0.04
CA ARG A 390 32.08 9.90 -0.08
C ARG A 390 31.16 10.63 -1.06
N TRP A 391 29.94 10.15 -1.22
CA TRP A 391 28.89 10.76 -2.05
C TRP A 391 27.90 11.59 -1.24
N TRP A 392 27.94 11.47 0.07
CA TRP A 392 27.13 12.23 1.02
C TRP A 392 27.93 12.48 2.31
N ASP A 393 27.57 13.51 3.07
CA ASP A 393 28.17 13.89 4.34
C ASP A 393 27.12 14.52 5.27
N ASP A 394 27.54 14.88 6.48
CA ASP A 394 26.64 15.43 7.49
C ASP A 394 26.20 16.88 7.17
N GLU A 395 27.03 17.66 6.47
CA GLU A 395 26.68 19.01 6.05
C GLU A 395 25.53 18.99 5.02
N ASN A 396 25.62 18.12 4.01
CA ASN A 396 24.55 17.93 3.02
C ASN A 396 23.27 17.38 3.66
N GLU A 397 23.38 16.52 4.67
CA GLU A 397 22.23 16.04 5.43
C GLU A 397 21.48 17.16 6.15
N ASP A 398 22.22 17.98 6.90
CA ASP A 398 21.65 19.05 7.71
C ASP A 398 20.97 20.10 6.83
N LEU A 399 21.64 20.49 5.74
CA LEU A 399 21.09 21.39 4.71
C LEU A 399 19.78 20.83 4.13
N LEU A 400 19.79 19.56 3.68
CA LEU A 400 18.60 18.93 3.10
C LEU A 400 17.42 18.94 4.09
N ARG A 401 17.64 18.53 5.34
CA ARG A 401 16.55 18.46 6.33
C ARG A 401 16.05 19.84 6.75
N GLN A 402 16.93 20.83 6.85
CA GLN A 402 16.55 22.21 7.16
C GLN A 402 15.70 22.82 6.04
N ASP A 403 16.13 22.65 4.79
CA ASP A 403 15.40 23.15 3.61
C ASP A 403 14.02 22.50 3.51
N LEU A 404 13.95 21.17 3.66
CA LEU A 404 12.68 20.44 3.60
C LEU A 404 11.70 20.86 4.70
N ARG A 405 12.17 21.08 5.93
CA ARG A 405 11.31 21.60 7.01
C ARG A 405 10.75 22.97 6.66
N THR A 406 11.60 23.88 6.18
CA THR A 406 11.19 25.23 5.77
C THR A 406 10.17 25.17 4.63
N GLN A 407 10.45 24.36 3.61
CA GLN A 407 9.57 24.16 2.46
C GLN A 407 8.21 23.60 2.89
N MET A 408 8.18 22.57 3.74
CA MET A 408 6.94 21.95 4.20
C MET A 408 6.06 22.89 5.03
N MET A 409 6.67 23.75 5.86
CA MET A 409 5.91 24.78 6.59
C MET A 409 5.26 25.77 5.63
N SER A 410 5.99 26.20 4.60
CA SER A 410 5.44 27.06 3.54
C SER A 410 4.31 26.36 2.77
N VAL A 411 4.51 25.10 2.39
CA VAL A 411 3.53 24.28 1.67
C VAL A 411 2.22 24.13 2.45
N LEU A 412 2.30 23.80 3.74
CA LEU A 412 1.11 23.69 4.60
C LEU A 412 0.38 25.01 4.74
N HIS A 413 1.11 26.10 5.00
CA HIS A 413 0.51 27.42 5.13
C HIS A 413 -0.20 27.85 3.84
N ASN A 414 0.46 27.63 2.70
CA ASN A 414 -0.11 27.91 1.40
C ASN A 414 -1.38 27.10 1.17
N ALA A 415 -1.38 25.79 1.42
CA ALA A 415 -2.55 24.93 1.21
C ALA A 415 -3.73 25.27 2.13
N GLU A 416 -3.45 25.59 3.39
CA GLU A 416 -4.46 25.95 4.41
C GLU A 416 -5.12 27.30 4.13
N SER A 417 -4.40 28.23 3.51
CA SER A 417 -4.93 29.56 3.16
C SER A 417 -5.88 29.55 1.96
N LYS A 418 -6.01 28.43 1.24
CA LYS A 418 -6.84 28.31 0.04
C LYS A 418 -8.28 27.98 0.38
N LYS A 419 -9.20 28.42 -0.48
CA LYS A 419 -10.62 28.09 -0.33
C LYS A 419 -10.84 26.62 -0.64
N LYS A 420 -12.02 26.12 -0.26
CA LYS A 420 -12.50 24.84 -0.76
C LYS A 420 -12.95 24.99 -2.22
N PRO A 421 -12.99 23.88 -2.98
CA PRO A 421 -13.64 23.87 -4.28
C PRO A 421 -15.09 24.33 -4.15
N GLY A 422 -15.63 24.96 -5.20
CA GLY A 422 -17.01 25.42 -5.21
C GLY A 422 -18.03 24.28 -5.13
N LEU A 423 -19.23 24.62 -4.67
CA LEU A 423 -20.30 23.66 -4.42
C LEU A 423 -20.67 22.84 -5.66
N SER A 424 -20.65 23.46 -6.85
CA SER A 424 -20.92 22.82 -8.13
C SER A 424 -20.05 21.60 -8.41
N ASN A 425 -18.80 21.59 -7.93
CA ASN A 425 -17.89 20.46 -8.09
C ASN A 425 -18.42 19.17 -7.46
N LEU A 426 -19.38 19.22 -6.53
CA LEU A 426 -20.02 18.02 -5.98
C LEU A 426 -20.83 17.24 -7.03
N PHE A 427 -21.38 17.93 -8.04
CA PHE A 427 -22.31 17.37 -9.02
C PHE A 427 -21.65 17.04 -10.36
N GLU A 428 -20.49 17.62 -10.63
CA GLU A 428 -19.67 17.36 -11.82
C GLU A 428 -18.99 15.98 -11.77
N ASP A 429 -18.62 15.45 -12.95
CA ASP A 429 -17.87 14.20 -13.17
C ASP A 429 -18.49 12.90 -12.60
N VAL A 430 -19.73 12.96 -12.09
CA VAL A 430 -20.54 11.76 -11.81
C VAL A 430 -20.79 10.99 -13.12
N TYR A 431 -21.04 11.74 -14.18
CA TYR A 431 -21.07 11.30 -15.57
C TYR A 431 -20.29 12.31 -16.42
N ASP A 432 -19.85 11.91 -17.62
CA ASP A 432 -19.17 12.79 -18.58
C ASP A 432 -20.01 14.01 -18.98
N VAL A 433 -21.33 13.79 -19.17
CA VAL A 433 -22.31 14.86 -19.37
C VAL A 433 -23.29 14.85 -18.21
N ILE A 434 -23.40 15.97 -17.49
CA ILE A 434 -24.27 16.11 -16.32
C ILE A 434 -25.75 15.90 -16.71
N PRO A 435 -26.41 14.86 -16.20
CA PRO A 435 -27.83 14.61 -16.46
C PRO A 435 -28.73 15.69 -15.86
N GLN A 436 -29.92 15.86 -16.44
CA GLN A 436 -30.87 16.91 -16.04
C GLN A 436 -31.23 16.85 -14.54
N ASN A 437 -31.41 15.65 -13.98
CA ASN A 437 -31.72 15.49 -12.56
C ASN A 437 -30.57 15.93 -11.63
N LEU A 438 -29.30 15.84 -12.06
CA LEU A 438 -28.18 16.36 -11.27
C LEU A 438 -28.10 17.89 -11.32
N LYS A 439 -28.43 18.50 -12.47
CA LYS A 439 -28.54 19.96 -12.60
C LYS A 439 -29.65 20.51 -11.70
N GLU A 440 -30.79 19.82 -11.63
CA GLU A 440 -31.89 20.20 -10.73
C GLU A 440 -31.47 20.10 -9.25
N GLN A 441 -30.76 19.04 -8.87
CA GLN A 441 -30.23 18.88 -7.51
C GLN A 441 -29.18 19.94 -7.15
N GLU A 442 -28.32 20.31 -8.09
CA GLU A 442 -27.35 21.39 -7.93
C GLU A 442 -28.06 22.72 -7.64
N GLN A 443 -29.04 23.09 -8.49
CA GLN A 443 -29.84 24.31 -8.33
C GLN A 443 -30.60 24.34 -7.00
N GLU A 444 -31.21 23.21 -6.62
CA GLU A 444 -31.89 23.08 -5.32
C GLU A 444 -30.92 23.28 -4.16
N THR A 445 -29.73 22.69 -4.24
CA THR A 445 -28.70 22.80 -3.19
C THR A 445 -28.18 24.22 -3.08
N GLN A 446 -27.84 24.87 -4.20
CA GLN A 446 -27.43 26.28 -4.23
C GLN A 446 -28.51 27.20 -3.65
N ALA A 447 -29.78 26.98 -4.00
CA ALA A 447 -30.91 27.76 -3.46
C ALA A 447 -31.05 27.60 -1.94
N ILE A 448 -30.88 26.38 -1.41
CA ILE A 448 -30.92 26.11 0.03
C ILE A 448 -29.74 26.79 0.75
N VAL A 449 -28.52 26.63 0.25
CA VAL A 449 -27.33 27.21 0.88
C VAL A 449 -27.39 28.74 0.81
N GLY A 450 -27.82 29.32 -0.31
CA GLY A 450 -28.03 30.76 -0.48
C GLY A 450 -29.13 31.32 0.44
N LYS A 451 -30.15 30.53 0.77
CA LYS A 451 -31.21 30.91 1.72
C LYS A 451 -30.75 30.84 3.18
N TYR A 452 -29.83 29.94 3.52
CA TYR A 452 -29.35 29.70 4.88
C TYR A 452 -27.82 29.80 5.01
N PRO A 453 -27.16 30.88 4.57
CA PRO A 453 -25.70 30.92 4.45
C PRO A 453 -24.95 30.82 5.79
N LYS A 454 -25.62 31.07 6.91
CA LYS A 454 -25.05 30.94 8.26
C LYS A 454 -25.00 29.49 8.77
N ASP A 455 -25.75 28.59 8.14
CA ASP A 455 -25.83 27.18 8.50
C ASP A 455 -24.79 26.33 7.75
N TYR A 456 -24.04 26.94 6.82
CA TYR A 456 -23.04 26.27 5.97
C TYR A 456 -21.65 26.94 6.10
N PRO A 457 -20.56 26.21 5.80
CA PRO A 457 -19.20 26.76 5.85
C PRO A 457 -19.00 27.92 4.85
N SER A 458 -18.40 29.02 5.29
CA SER A 458 -18.20 30.21 4.46
C SER A 458 -17.00 30.14 3.51
N ASP A 459 -16.17 29.10 3.64
CA ASP A 459 -14.98 28.83 2.82
C ASP A 459 -15.29 28.00 1.57
N VAL A 460 -16.55 27.60 1.38
CA VAL A 460 -17.06 26.90 0.19
C VAL A 460 -17.82 27.91 -0.70
N PRO A 461 -17.29 28.26 -1.90
CA PRO A 461 -18.00 29.10 -2.85
C PRO A 461 -19.30 28.47 -3.35
N LEU A 462 -20.32 29.31 -3.58
CA LEU A 462 -21.61 28.87 -4.16
C LEU A 462 -21.58 28.69 -5.68
N ASP A 463 -20.62 29.35 -6.33
CA ASP A 463 -20.42 29.52 -7.78
C ASP A 463 -21.60 30.09 -8.59
#